data_AF-A0A6I2M3H0-F1
#
_entry.id   AF-A0A6I2M3H0-F1
#
_cell.length_a   1.000
_cell.length_b   1.000
_cell.length_c   1.000
_cell.angle_alpha   90.00
_cell.angle_beta   90.00
_cell.angle_gamma   90.00
#
_symmetry.space_group_name_H-M   'P 1'
#
loop_
_entity.id
_entity.type
_entity.pdbx_description
1 polymer ?
#
loop_
_entity_poly.entity_id
_entity_poly.type
_entity_poly.pdbx_seq_one_letter_code
_entity_poly.pdbx_strand_id
1 'polypeptide(L)'
;MTRELSAGRATVRRGLGVLQAALNHAHAQGLVIHPIAVTLPQAGAPRERWLTWSEVARLIRHPEPPVRRFIVLSIYTGRRASTILDLIWPRVDLKAGLIRFRAEEQAEQAAGGISIPRQ
;
A
#
# COMPACT_ATOMS: atom_id res chain seq x y z
N MET A 1 -12.80 -20.48 -30.30
CA MET A 1 -11.75 -19.45 -30.14
C MET A 1 -11.65 -19.07 -28.67
N THR A 2 -10.93 -19.88 -27.90
CA THR A 2 -10.78 -19.72 -26.44
C THR A 2 -9.63 -18.76 -26.20
N ARG A 3 -9.92 -17.55 -25.69
CA ARG A 3 -8.91 -16.54 -25.38
C ARG A 3 -8.21 -16.96 -24.08
N GLU A 4 -6.96 -17.38 -24.15
CA GLU A 4 -6.16 -17.60 -22.94
C GLU A 4 -5.89 -16.24 -22.27
N LEU A 5 -6.55 -16.01 -21.15
CA LEU A 5 -6.26 -14.86 -20.29
C LEU A 5 -5.04 -15.21 -19.44
N SER A 6 -3.85 -14.82 -19.89
CA SER A 6 -2.62 -14.97 -19.11
C SER A 6 -2.56 -13.91 -18.01
N ALA A 7 -2.56 -14.35 -16.76
CA ALA A 7 -2.41 -13.50 -15.58
C ALA A 7 -1.19 -13.93 -14.77
N GLY A 8 -0.46 -12.97 -14.18
CA GLY A 8 0.68 -13.27 -13.33
C GLY A 8 0.31 -14.13 -12.12
N ARG A 9 1.23 -14.99 -11.65
CA ARG A 9 0.99 -15.94 -10.54
C ARG A 9 0.41 -15.29 -9.29
N ALA A 10 0.87 -14.09 -8.94
CA ALA A 10 0.35 -13.33 -7.79
C ALA A 10 -1.11 -12.90 -7.99
N THR A 11 -1.48 -12.49 -9.20
CA THR A 11 -2.86 -12.14 -9.57
C THR A 11 -3.77 -13.36 -9.49
N VAL A 12 -3.32 -14.51 -10.02
CA VAL A 12 -4.05 -15.78 -9.93
C VAL A 12 -4.24 -16.19 -8.47
N ARG A 13 -3.19 -16.14 -7.65
CA ARG A 13 -3.28 -16.43 -6.21
C ARG A 13 -4.30 -15.56 -5.50
N ARG A 14 -4.30 -14.24 -5.78
CA ARG A 14 -5.28 -13.31 -5.19
C ARG A 14 -6.71 -13.66 -5.60
N GLY A 15 -6.95 -13.95 -6.87
CA GLY A 15 -8.27 -14.35 -7.37
C GLY A 15 -8.76 -15.65 -6.71
N LEU A 16 -7.91 -16.68 -6.66
CA LEU A 16 -8.25 -17.95 -6.00
C LEU A 16 -8.46 -17.80 -4.49
N GLY A 17 -7.73 -16.90 -3.84
CA GLY A 17 -7.95 -16.57 -2.43
C GLY A 17 -9.31 -15.93 -2.17
N VAL A 18 -9.74 -15.00 -3.05
CA VAL A 18 -11.10 -14.41 -2.97
C VAL A 18 -12.17 -15.49 -3.19
N LEU A 19 -11.96 -16.39 -4.15
CA LEU A 19 -12.87 -17.52 -4.39
C LEU A 19 -12.96 -18.43 -3.16
N GLN A 20 -11.83 -18.79 -2.55
CA GLN A 20 -11.81 -19.59 -1.31
C GLN A 20 -12.60 -18.91 -0.19
N ALA A 21 -12.42 -17.60 0.00
CA ALA A 21 -13.15 -16.85 1.01
C ALA A 21 -14.66 -16.83 0.73
N ALA A 22 -15.07 -16.68 -0.53
CA ALA A 22 -16.48 -16.72 -0.92
C ALA A 22 -17.11 -18.10 -0.68
N LEU A 23 -16.40 -19.19 -1.00
CA LEU A 23 -16.87 -20.56 -0.77
C LEU A 23 -16.98 -20.86 0.73
N ASN A 24 -16.01 -20.41 1.53
CA ASN A 24 -16.07 -20.53 2.99
C ASN A 24 -17.26 -19.76 3.57
N HIS A 25 -17.52 -18.55 3.06
CA HIS A 25 -18.67 -17.75 3.48
C HIS A 25 -19.99 -18.45 3.11
N ALA A 26 -20.11 -18.96 1.88
CA ALA A 26 -21.30 -19.68 1.43
C ALA A 26 -21.55 -20.97 2.24
N HIS A 27 -20.48 -21.69 2.61
CA HIS A 27 -20.58 -22.84 3.50
C HIS A 27 -21.04 -22.42 4.91
N ALA A 28 -20.50 -21.34 5.47
CA ALA A 28 -20.93 -20.81 6.77
C ALA A 28 -22.39 -20.35 6.79
N GLN A 29 -22.93 -19.92 5.64
CA GLN A 29 -24.34 -19.56 5.46
C GLN A 29 -25.23 -20.78 5.12
N GLY A 30 -24.68 -21.99 5.05
CA GLY A 30 -25.44 -23.21 4.72
C GLY A 30 -25.86 -23.34 3.25
N LEU A 31 -25.36 -22.47 2.35
CA LEU A 31 -25.63 -22.55 0.91
C LEU A 31 -24.87 -23.71 0.23
N VAL A 32 -23.75 -24.12 0.84
CA VAL A 32 -22.94 -25.25 0.38
C VAL A 32 -22.85 -26.26 1.51
N ILE A 33 -23.13 -27.52 1.19
CA ILE A 33 -23.21 -28.60 2.17
C ILE A 33 -21.83 -28.95 2.72
N HIS A 34 -20.78 -28.83 1.90
CA HIS A 34 -19.42 -29.26 2.22
C HIS A 34 -18.40 -28.15 1.95
N PRO A 35 -17.32 -28.05 2.74
CA PRO A 35 -16.27 -27.09 2.48
C PRO A 35 -15.51 -27.47 1.20
N ILE A 36 -15.36 -26.50 0.29
CA ILE A 36 -14.62 -26.68 -0.96
C ILE A 36 -13.25 -26.01 -0.81
N ALA A 37 -12.19 -26.82 -0.87
CA ALA A 37 -10.81 -26.33 -0.80
C ALA A 37 -10.28 -26.03 -2.22
N VAL A 38 -9.85 -24.80 -2.43
CA VAL A 38 -9.19 -24.30 -3.63
C VAL A 38 -7.68 -24.37 -3.40
N THR A 39 -6.95 -24.99 -4.32
CA THR A 39 -5.47 -25.03 -4.24
C THR A 39 -4.89 -23.69 -4.66
N LEU A 40 -4.19 -23.00 -3.75
CA LEU A 40 -3.51 -21.74 -4.06
C LEU A 40 -2.07 -22.01 -4.53
N PRO A 41 -1.62 -21.40 -5.64
CA PRO A 41 -0.23 -21.49 -6.07
C PRO A 41 0.70 -20.81 -5.06
N GLN A 42 1.95 -21.26 -4.94
CA GLN A 42 2.92 -20.71 -3.98
C GLN A 42 3.02 -19.18 -4.06
N ALA A 43 3.08 -18.53 -2.90
CA ALA A 43 3.28 -17.08 -2.82
C ALA A 43 4.63 -16.70 -3.45
N GLY A 44 4.64 -15.59 -4.19
CA GLY A 44 5.89 -15.02 -4.70
C GLY A 44 6.75 -14.47 -3.57
N ALA A 45 8.06 -14.37 -3.81
CA ALA A 45 8.98 -13.75 -2.87
C ALA A 45 8.57 -12.28 -2.60
N PRO A 46 8.68 -11.82 -1.35
CA PRO A 46 8.50 -10.40 -1.02
C PRO A 46 9.51 -9.54 -1.79
N ARG A 47 9.18 -8.26 -1.97
CA ARG A 47 10.14 -7.30 -2.56
C ARG A 47 11.15 -6.89 -1.50
N GLU A 48 12.42 -7.16 -1.74
CA GLU A 48 13.52 -6.86 -0.79
C GLU A 48 14.39 -5.67 -1.20
N ARG A 49 14.19 -5.09 -2.39
CA ARG A 49 15.00 -3.96 -2.86
C ARG A 49 14.50 -2.63 -2.29
N TRP A 50 15.40 -1.93 -1.62
CA TRP A 50 15.22 -0.55 -1.15
C TRP A 50 16.09 0.41 -1.97
N LEU A 51 15.69 1.68 -2.04
CA LEU A 51 16.51 2.71 -2.68
C LEU A 51 17.66 3.12 -1.76
N THR A 52 18.85 3.26 -2.34
CA THR A 52 19.98 3.90 -1.68
C THR A 52 19.82 5.43 -1.68
N TRP A 53 20.51 6.12 -0.77
CA TRP A 53 20.47 7.58 -0.73
C TRP A 53 20.95 8.26 -2.03
N SER A 54 21.89 7.63 -2.75
CA SER A 54 22.35 8.13 -4.06
C SER A 54 21.28 7.97 -5.15
N GLU A 55 20.52 6.86 -5.14
CA GLU A 55 19.37 6.68 -6.02
C GLU A 55 18.24 7.66 -5.69
N VAL A 56 17.97 7.91 -4.41
CA VAL A 56 17.01 8.94 -3.98
C VAL A 56 17.42 10.32 -4.49
N ALA A 57 18.69 10.69 -4.35
CA ALA A 57 19.21 11.97 -4.84
C ALA A 57 19.08 12.11 -6.37
N ARG A 58 19.25 11.02 -7.12
CA ARG A 58 18.99 10.99 -8.57
C ARG A 58 17.51 11.11 -8.88
N LEU A 59 16.65 10.43 -8.12
CA LEU A 59 15.20 10.43 -8.30
C LEU A 59 14.59 11.82 -8.10
N ILE A 60 15.04 12.59 -7.12
CA ILE A 60 14.47 13.91 -6.79
C ILE A 60 14.97 15.07 -7.68
N ARG A 61 15.91 14.81 -8.61
CA ARG A 61 16.58 15.85 -9.41
C ARG A 61 15.74 16.38 -10.57
N HIS A 62 14.94 15.51 -11.20
CA HIS A 62 14.19 15.82 -12.42
C HIS A 62 12.66 16.00 -12.27
N PRO A 63 11.96 15.50 -11.24
CA PRO A 63 10.50 15.55 -11.21
C PRO A 63 9.98 16.97 -10.99
N GLU A 64 8.78 17.22 -11.52
CA GLU A 64 8.05 18.47 -11.31
C GLU A 64 7.83 18.76 -9.81
N PRO A 65 7.68 20.03 -9.40
CA PRO A 65 7.56 20.39 -7.99
C PRO A 65 6.50 19.61 -7.18
N PRO A 66 5.29 19.30 -7.71
CA PRO A 66 4.31 18.49 -6.98
C PRO A 66 4.79 17.05 -6.74
N VAL A 67 5.37 16.43 -7.77
CA VAL A 67 5.87 15.05 -7.72
C VAL A 67 7.09 14.96 -6.80
N ARG A 68 7.99 15.95 -6.87
CA ARG A 68 9.15 16.05 -5.97
C ARG A 68 8.71 16.12 -4.51
N ARG A 69 7.70 16.93 -4.17
CA ARG A 69 7.15 16.99 -2.79
C ARG A 69 6.57 15.66 -2.35
N PHE A 70 5.82 14.98 -3.22
CA PHE A 70 5.28 13.65 -2.93
C PHE A 70 6.40 12.64 -2.62
N ILE A 71 7.46 12.61 -3.43
CA ILE A 71 8.60 11.69 -3.23
C ILE A 71 9.29 11.99 -1.90
N VAL A 72 9.58 13.27 -1.62
CA VAL A 72 10.22 13.68 -0.36
C VAL A 72 9.35 13.28 0.83
N LEU A 73 8.06 13.62 0.83
CA LEU A 73 7.15 13.23 1.90
C LEU A 73 7.09 11.71 2.08
N SER A 74 7.06 10.94 0.98
CA SER A 74 7.03 9.47 1.03
C SER A 74 8.26 8.89 1.72
N ILE A 75 9.44 9.39 1.39
CA ILE A 75 10.71 8.88 1.92
C ILE A 75 10.88 9.26 3.40
N TYR A 76 10.54 10.49 3.79
CA TYR A 76 10.72 10.96 5.17
C TYR A 76 9.63 10.46 6.13
N THR A 77 8.40 10.23 5.65
CA THR A 77 7.29 9.83 6.51
C THR A 77 6.99 8.34 6.49
N GLY A 78 7.44 7.61 5.46
CA GLY A 78 7.15 6.19 5.29
C GLY A 78 5.66 5.86 5.10
N ARG A 79 4.83 6.86 4.79
CA ARG A 79 3.38 6.69 4.67
C ARG A 79 2.97 6.10 3.31
N ARG A 80 1.79 5.48 3.27
CA ARG A 80 1.20 4.99 2.03
C ARG A 80 0.95 6.16 1.08
N ALA A 81 1.11 5.91 -0.23
CA ALA A 81 0.92 6.93 -1.26
C ALA A 81 -0.47 7.59 -1.16
N SER A 82 -1.53 6.80 -0.95
CA SER A 82 -2.89 7.31 -0.76
C SER A 82 -2.96 8.32 0.38
N THR A 83 -2.35 8.03 1.51
CA THR A 83 -2.38 8.87 2.72
C THR A 83 -1.71 10.22 2.51
N ILE A 84 -0.64 10.25 1.70
CA ILE A 84 0.07 11.49 1.34
C ILE A 84 -0.74 12.29 0.32
N LEU A 85 -1.37 11.62 -0.63
CA LEU A 85 -2.20 12.26 -1.66
C LEU A 85 -3.52 12.81 -1.10
N ASP A 86 -4.08 12.16 -0.07
CA ASP A 86 -5.28 12.59 0.65
C ASP A 86 -4.98 13.66 1.73
N LEU A 87 -3.74 14.19 1.76
CA LEU A 87 -3.33 15.19 2.73
C LEU A 87 -3.94 16.56 2.40
N ILE A 88 -4.55 17.18 3.40
CA ILE A 88 -5.15 18.51 3.30
C ILE A 88 -4.34 19.53 4.11
N TRP A 89 -4.30 20.78 3.64
CA TRP A 89 -3.54 21.87 4.27
C TRP A 89 -3.80 22.05 5.78
N PRO A 90 -5.04 21.97 6.30
CA PRO A 90 -5.30 22.12 7.74
C PRO A 90 -4.61 21.07 8.63
N ARG A 91 -4.07 19.99 8.05
CA ARG A 91 -3.34 18.95 8.76
C ARG A 91 -1.82 19.16 8.77
N VAL A 92 -1.33 20.21 8.11
CA VAL A 92 0.09 20.53 7.98
C VAL A 92 0.38 21.79 8.77
N ASP A 93 1.12 21.64 9.86
CA ASP A 93 1.68 22.75 10.61
C ASP A 93 3.17 22.89 10.26
N LEU A 94 3.45 23.81 9.33
CA LEU A 94 4.83 24.08 8.89
C LEU A 94 5.66 24.81 9.95
N LYS A 95 5.03 25.49 10.93
CA LYS A 95 5.76 26.18 12.01
C LYS A 95 6.25 25.18 13.04
N ALA A 96 5.38 24.26 13.44
CA ALA A 96 5.73 23.16 14.34
C ALA A 96 6.47 22.01 13.63
N GLY A 97 6.47 22.00 12.29
CA GLY A 97 7.02 20.92 11.48
C GLY A 97 6.23 19.61 11.62
N LEU A 98 4.92 19.69 11.84
CA LEU A 98 4.05 18.55 12.15
C LEU A 98 3.07 18.27 11.00
N ILE A 99 2.97 17.01 10.61
CA ILE A 99 1.91 16.51 9.72
C ILE A 99 1.01 15.56 10.50
N ARG A 100 -0.29 15.84 10.52
CA ARG A 100 -1.30 14.98 11.14
C ARG A 100 -1.96 14.10 10.08
N PHE A 101 -1.66 12.81 10.08
CA PHE A 101 -2.35 11.84 9.23
C PHE A 101 -3.67 11.38 9.88
N ARG A 102 -4.60 10.84 9.07
CA ARG A 102 -5.95 10.44 9.53
C ARG A 102 -5.86 9.35 10.61
N ALA A 103 -6.71 9.45 11.63
CA ALA A 103 -6.71 8.57 12.81
C ALA A 103 -7.00 7.08 12.51
N GLU A 104 -7.59 6.74 11.36
CA GLU A 104 -7.77 5.32 10.97
C GLU A 104 -6.43 4.57 10.83
N GLU A 105 -5.33 5.27 10.57
CA GLU A 105 -3.98 4.67 10.59
C GLU A 105 -3.35 4.59 11.99
N GLN A 106 -3.90 5.29 12.99
CA GLN A 106 -3.36 5.32 14.36
C GLN A 106 -3.73 4.07 15.16
N ALA A 107 -4.74 3.30 14.73
CA ALA A 107 -5.13 2.05 15.39
C ALA A 107 -4.09 0.92 15.20
N GLU A 108 -3.22 1.01 14.18
CA GLU A 108 -2.17 0.00 13.93
C GLU A 108 -0.76 0.48 14.30
N GLN A 109 -0.51 1.80 14.38
CA GLN A 109 0.82 2.34 14.70
C GLN A 109 0.69 3.60 15.57
N ALA A 110 0.84 3.41 16.88
CA ALA A 110 0.75 4.45 17.89
C ALA A 110 1.75 5.61 17.66
N ALA A 111 1.23 6.83 17.84
CA ALA A 111 1.89 8.07 18.27
C ALA A 111 3.28 8.43 17.67
N GLY A 112 3.28 9.42 16.77
CA GLY A 112 4.51 10.16 16.46
C GLY A 112 4.29 11.15 15.33
N GLY A 113 4.14 12.44 15.66
CA GLY A 113 4.22 13.49 14.66
C GLY A 113 5.60 13.45 14.01
N ILE A 114 5.65 13.29 12.69
CA ILE A 114 6.92 13.18 11.96
C ILE A 114 7.40 14.60 11.68
N SER A 115 8.60 14.94 12.18
CA SER A 115 9.23 16.23 11.98
C SER A 115 9.68 16.39 10.53
N ILE A 116 9.18 17.41 9.83
CA ILE A 116 9.59 17.72 8.45
C ILE A 116 10.95 18.46 8.47
N PRO A 117 11.94 18.07 7.64
CA PRO A 117 13.17 18.86 7.49
C PRO A 117 12.86 20.24 6.89
N ARG A 118 13.41 21.31 7.49
CA ARG A 118 13.34 22.66 6.92
C ARG A 118 14.20 22.70 5.65
N GLN A 119 13.60 23.10 4.54
CA GLN A 119 14.28 23.43 3.27
C GLN A 119 14.77 24.87 3.31
#